data_AF-A0A6G2XC71-F1
#
_entry.id   AF-A0A6G2XC71-F1
#
_cell.length_a   1.000
_cell.length_b   1.000
_cell.length_c   1.000
_cell.angle_alpha   90.00
_cell.angle_beta   90.00
_cell.angle_gamma   90.00
#
_symmetry.space_group_name_H-M   'P 1'
#
loop_
_entity.id
_entity.type
_entity.pdbx_description
1 polymer ?
#
loop_
_entity_poly.entity_id
_entity_poly.type
_entity_poly.pdbx_seq_one_letter_code
_entity_poly.pdbx_strand_id
1 'polypeptide(L)'
;MPNARAHRAATVLRERRRANRAHRDMTQRVKVSDYLTVLGMEEADIDRYGSWAGRHIANAYRAANYGHNPRTTRKRTKPCSGHPKGRWIKVFVYRITDPALIIGCASYKRTAPFVQGLYAPAA
;
A
#
# COMPACT_ATOMS: atom_id res chain seq x y z
N MET A 1 29.72 -27.70 -3.33
CA MET A 1 28.88 -27.56 -2.13
C MET A 1 28.15 -26.22 -2.19
N PRO A 2 26.80 -26.18 -2.28
CA PRO A 2 26.08 -24.91 -2.27
C PRO A 2 26.29 -24.20 -0.92
N ASN A 3 26.69 -22.93 -1.01
CA ASN A 3 27.18 -22.13 0.10
C ASN A 3 26.05 -21.87 1.14
N ALA A 4 26.28 -22.12 2.43
CA ALA A 4 25.24 -22.06 3.48
C ALA A 4 24.51 -20.71 3.56
N ARG A 5 25.16 -19.62 3.14
CA ARG A 5 24.56 -18.28 2.96
C ARG A 5 23.43 -18.26 1.93
N ALA A 6 23.58 -18.96 0.81
CA ALA A 6 22.58 -19.02 -0.26
C ALA A 6 21.32 -19.79 0.20
N HIS A 7 21.49 -20.85 0.97
CA HIS A 7 20.37 -21.59 1.56
C HIS A 7 19.56 -20.74 2.55
N ARG A 8 20.23 -20.00 3.45
CA ARG A 8 19.54 -19.09 4.39
C ARG A 8 18.75 -18.00 3.66
N ALA A 9 19.35 -17.37 2.63
CA ALA A 9 18.67 -16.36 1.83
C ALA A 9 17.43 -16.93 1.11
N ALA A 10 17.53 -18.13 0.56
CA ALA A 10 16.40 -18.80 -0.10
C ALA A 10 15.27 -19.15 0.88
N THR A 11 15.59 -19.58 2.11
CA THR A 11 14.60 -19.85 3.16
C THR A 11 13.86 -18.59 3.57
N VAL A 12 14.57 -17.50 3.85
CA VAL A 12 13.97 -16.18 4.17
C VAL A 12 13.03 -15.73 3.05
N LEU A 13 13.43 -15.92 1.79
CA LEU A 13 12.63 -15.52 0.65
C LEU A 13 11.37 -16.40 0.47
N ARG A 14 11.46 -17.70 0.78
CA ARG A 14 10.30 -18.62 0.81
C ARG A 14 9.34 -18.31 1.95
N GLU A 15 9.84 -18.04 3.14
CA GLU A 15 9.02 -17.65 4.30
C GLU A 15 8.27 -16.34 4.04
N ARG A 16 8.96 -15.33 3.49
CA ARG A 16 8.34 -14.07 3.06
C ARG A 16 7.28 -14.28 1.98
N ARG A 17 7.54 -15.15 0.99
CA ARG A 17 6.52 -15.54 -0.01
C ARG A 17 5.34 -16.27 0.63
N ARG A 18 5.56 -17.12 1.63
CA ARG A 18 4.51 -17.85 2.35
C ARG A 18 3.66 -16.90 3.19
N ALA A 19 4.28 -15.98 3.93
CA ALA A 19 3.59 -14.90 4.64
C ALA A 19 2.74 -14.08 3.67
N ASN A 20 3.32 -13.62 2.55
CA ASN A 20 2.59 -12.87 1.53
C ASN A 20 1.40 -13.64 0.92
N ARG A 21 1.50 -14.98 0.80
CA ARG A 21 0.40 -15.85 0.33
C ARG A 21 -0.66 -16.13 1.40
N ALA A 22 -0.26 -16.28 2.66
CA ALA A 22 -1.13 -16.59 3.79
C ALA A 22 -2.19 -15.50 4.02
N HIS A 23 -1.86 -14.25 3.70
CA HIS A 23 -2.78 -13.13 3.87
C HIS A 23 -3.77 -13.00 2.70
N ARG A 24 -4.24 -14.11 2.10
CA ARG A 24 -5.08 -14.09 0.89
C ARG A 24 -6.44 -13.42 1.11
N ASP A 25 -6.89 -13.39 2.36
CA ASP A 25 -8.16 -12.79 2.77
C ASP A 25 -8.28 -11.33 2.32
N MET A 26 -9.41 -11.02 1.68
CA MET A 26 -9.72 -9.68 1.20
C MET A 26 -10.35 -8.82 2.28
N THR A 27 -10.89 -9.41 3.35
CA THR A 27 -11.56 -8.69 4.45
C THR A 27 -10.58 -7.89 5.32
N GLN A 28 -9.31 -8.30 5.36
CA GLN A 28 -8.27 -7.63 6.13
C GLN A 28 -7.46 -6.59 5.34
N ARG A 29 -7.93 -6.25 4.13
CA ARG A 29 -7.21 -5.36 3.22
C ARG A 29 -7.91 -4.02 3.07
N VAL A 30 -7.10 -2.97 3.11
CA VAL A 30 -7.54 -1.59 2.91
C VAL A 30 -7.06 -1.07 1.57
N LYS A 31 -7.89 -0.26 0.92
CA LYS A 31 -7.44 0.58 -0.21
C LYS A 31 -6.76 1.82 0.36
N VAL A 32 -5.97 2.48 -0.46
CA VAL A 32 -5.31 3.74 -0.07
C VAL A 32 -6.34 4.79 0.36
N SER A 33 -7.46 4.92 -0.35
CA SER A 33 -8.52 5.86 0.03
C SER A 33 -9.05 5.58 1.43
N ASP A 34 -9.28 4.32 1.75
CA ASP A 34 -9.91 3.90 3.01
C ASP A 34 -8.93 4.16 4.18
N TYR A 35 -7.64 3.92 3.95
CA TYR A 35 -6.58 4.25 4.91
C TYR A 35 -6.44 5.75 5.14
N LEU A 36 -6.46 6.57 4.07
CA LEU A 36 -6.38 8.03 4.21
C LEU A 36 -7.60 8.61 4.94
N THR A 37 -8.78 8.01 4.76
CA THR A 37 -9.98 8.36 5.53
C THR A 37 -9.78 8.06 7.02
N VAL A 38 -9.21 6.90 7.37
CA VAL A 38 -8.90 6.56 8.77
C VAL A 38 -7.89 7.53 9.39
N LEU A 39 -6.95 8.04 8.60
CA LEU A 39 -5.99 9.06 9.03
C LEU A 39 -6.60 10.46 9.18
N GLY A 40 -7.87 10.66 8.85
CA GLY A 40 -8.56 11.94 8.99
C GLY A 40 -8.37 12.91 7.83
N MET A 41 -7.91 12.44 6.66
CA MET A 41 -7.84 13.28 5.46
C MET A 41 -9.25 13.51 4.89
N GLU A 42 -9.55 14.76 4.50
CA GLU A 42 -10.87 15.10 3.94
C GLU A 42 -11.13 14.40 2.61
N GLU A 43 -12.41 14.08 2.33
CA GLU A 43 -12.78 13.32 1.14
C GLU A 43 -12.40 14.03 -0.17
N ALA A 44 -12.52 15.35 -0.24
CA ALA A 44 -12.13 16.14 -1.41
C ALA A 44 -10.62 16.03 -1.71
N ASP A 45 -9.80 16.06 -0.66
CA ASP A 45 -8.36 15.90 -0.75
C ASP A 45 -7.96 14.46 -1.09
N ILE A 46 -8.68 13.46 -0.57
CA ILE A 46 -8.49 12.06 -0.95
C ILE A 46 -8.78 11.85 -2.44
N ASP A 47 -9.83 12.46 -2.98
CA ASP A 47 -10.17 12.34 -4.40
C ASP A 47 -9.11 13.00 -5.30
N ARG A 48 -8.60 14.17 -4.87
CA ARG A 48 -7.59 14.93 -5.61
C ARG A 48 -6.18 14.34 -5.54
N TYR A 49 -5.79 13.84 -4.37
CA TYR A 49 -4.40 13.46 -4.06
C TYR A 49 -4.19 11.97 -3.77
N GLY A 50 -5.26 11.19 -3.60
CA GLY A 50 -5.17 9.77 -3.24
C GLY A 50 -4.46 8.91 -4.29
N SER A 51 -4.55 9.27 -5.57
CA SER A 51 -3.81 8.58 -6.65
C SER A 51 -2.29 8.80 -6.53
N TRP A 52 -1.87 10.02 -6.18
CA TRP A 52 -0.47 10.35 -5.93
C TRP A 52 0.05 9.67 -4.68
N ALA A 53 -0.69 9.72 -3.57
CA ALA A 53 -0.37 8.98 -2.36
C ALA A 53 -0.19 7.47 -2.64
N GLY A 54 -1.11 6.89 -3.44
CA GLY A 54 -1.02 5.49 -3.84
C GLY A 54 0.25 5.14 -4.65
N ARG A 55 0.78 6.07 -5.44
CA ARG A 55 2.06 5.90 -6.15
C ARG A 55 3.23 5.82 -5.18
N HIS A 56 3.28 6.69 -4.18
CA HIS A 56 4.32 6.71 -3.16
C HIS A 56 4.31 5.42 -2.33
N ILE A 57 3.12 4.99 -1.88
CA ILE A 57 2.94 3.73 -1.14
C ILE A 57 3.35 2.52 -1.98
N ALA A 58 2.97 2.48 -3.26
CA ALA A 58 3.37 1.37 -4.14
C ALA A 58 4.90 1.30 -4.31
N ASN A 59 5.58 2.45 -4.39
CA ASN A 59 7.04 2.50 -4.45
C ASN A 59 7.68 2.01 -3.15
N ALA A 60 7.17 2.45 -1.99
CA ALA A 60 7.63 1.95 -0.69
C ALA A 60 7.44 0.43 -0.55
N TYR A 61 6.29 -0.08 -0.97
CA TYR A 61 6.02 -1.52 -0.97
C TYR A 61 6.99 -2.29 -1.86
N ARG A 62 7.26 -1.80 -3.08
CA ARG A 62 8.24 -2.43 -3.98
C ARG A 62 9.64 -2.44 -3.40
N ALA A 63 10.06 -1.34 -2.76
CA ALA A 63 11.36 -1.27 -2.11
C ALA A 63 11.49 -2.32 -0.99
N ALA A 64 10.44 -2.49 -0.17
CA ALA A 64 10.42 -3.48 0.91
C ALA A 64 10.29 -4.93 0.42
N ASN A 65 9.69 -5.14 -0.76
CA ASN A 65 9.35 -6.47 -1.29
C ASN A 65 10.11 -6.83 -2.58
N TYR A 66 11.37 -6.40 -2.73
CA TYR A 66 12.23 -6.79 -3.86
C TYR A 66 11.61 -6.53 -5.24
N GLY A 67 10.94 -5.39 -5.39
CA GLY A 67 10.29 -4.99 -6.65
C GLY A 67 8.92 -5.64 -6.91
N HIS A 68 8.40 -6.47 -6.00
CA HIS A 68 7.07 -7.06 -6.17
C HIS A 68 5.96 -6.01 -6.09
N ASN A 69 4.99 -6.13 -6.99
CA ASN A 69 3.81 -5.27 -6.97
C ASN A 69 2.87 -5.65 -5.82
N PRO A 70 2.21 -4.65 -5.19
CA PRO A 70 1.10 -4.91 -4.29
C PRO A 70 -0.04 -5.63 -5.02
N ARG A 71 -0.89 -6.30 -4.25
CA ARG A 71 -2.12 -6.87 -4.82
C ARG A 71 -3.05 -5.77 -5.31
N THR A 72 -3.88 -6.11 -6.28
CA THR A 72 -4.88 -5.19 -6.83
C THR A 72 -6.29 -5.72 -6.59
N THR A 73 -7.24 -4.80 -6.43
CA THR A 73 -8.68 -5.06 -6.47
C THR A 73 -9.35 -4.10 -7.45
N ARG A 74 -10.60 -4.37 -7.82
CA ARG A 74 -11.40 -3.43 -8.61
C ARG A 74 -12.20 -2.51 -7.68
N LYS A 75 -12.14 -1.21 -7.92
CA LYS A 75 -12.97 -0.19 -7.28
C LYS A 75 -13.75 0.56 -8.36
N ARG A 76 -14.99 0.93 -8.06
CA ARG A 76 -15.75 1.85 -8.90
C ARG A 76 -15.46 3.29 -8.45
N THR A 77 -15.06 4.16 -9.36
CA THR A 77 -14.87 5.59 -9.05
C THR A 77 -16.21 6.29 -8.85
N LYS A 78 -16.18 7.49 -8.27
CA LYS A 78 -17.32 8.41 -8.32
C LYS A 78 -17.68 8.74 -9.78
N PRO A 79 -18.95 9.10 -10.06
CA PRO A 79 -19.34 9.68 -11.34
C PRO A 79 -18.44 10.85 -11.72
N CYS A 80 -17.99 10.88 -12.97
CA CYS A 80 -17.19 11.98 -13.50
C CYS A 80 -17.61 12.26 -14.94
N SER A 81 -17.12 13.38 -15.49
CA SER A 81 -17.39 13.74 -16.89
C SER A 81 -16.94 12.59 -17.82
N GLY A 82 -17.85 12.13 -18.68
CA GLY A 82 -17.66 10.96 -19.55
C GLY A 82 -17.96 9.59 -18.92
N HIS A 83 -18.14 9.51 -17.61
CA HIS A 83 -18.53 8.28 -16.90
C HIS A 83 -19.59 8.57 -15.81
N PRO A 84 -20.86 8.77 -16.18
CA PRO A 84 -21.94 9.15 -15.25
C PRO A 84 -22.25 8.06 -14.21
N LYS A 85 -21.89 6.82 -14.51
CA LYS A 85 -22.01 5.65 -13.64
C LYS A 85 -20.68 5.33 -12.91
N GLY A 86 -19.66 6.18 -13.01
CA GLY A 86 -18.30 5.89 -12.56
C GLY A 86 -17.59 4.84 -13.42
N ARG A 87 -16.28 4.70 -13.25
CA ARG A 87 -15.43 3.75 -13.98
C ARG A 87 -14.91 2.67 -13.04
N TRP A 88 -14.83 1.44 -13.52
CA TRP A 88 -14.09 0.38 -12.84
C TRP A 88 -12.59 0.59 -13.06
N ILE A 89 -11.86 0.81 -11.97
CA ILE A 89 -10.41 0.95 -11.97
C ILE A 89 -9.77 -0.15 -11.12
N LYS A 90 -8.53 -0.52 -11.45
CA LYS A 90 -7.71 -1.38 -10.60
C LYS A 90 -6.97 -0.49 -9.60
N VAL A 91 -7.07 -0.82 -8.32
CA VAL A 91 -6.39 -0.10 -7.23
C VAL A 91 -5.56 -1.08 -6.42
N PHE A 92 -4.44 -0.61 -5.87
CA PHE A 92 -3.65 -1.40 -4.94
C PHE A 92 -4.35 -1.55 -3.59
N VAL A 93 -4.14 -2.71 -2.98
CA VAL A 93 -4.65 -3.04 -1.65
C VAL A 93 -3.51 -3.50 -0.77
N TYR A 94 -3.56 -3.06 0.48
CA TYR A 94 -2.53 -3.26 1.49
C TYR A 94 -3.16 -3.84 2.75
N ARG A 95 -2.33 -4.38 3.65
CA ARG A 95 -2.77 -4.62 5.02
C ARG A 95 -2.76 -3.28 5.75
N ILE A 96 -3.68 -3.05 6.67
CA ILE A 96 -3.68 -1.79 7.45
C ILE A 96 -2.39 -1.64 8.27
N THR A 97 -1.77 -2.75 8.66
CA THR A 97 -0.50 -2.82 9.38
C THR A 97 0.73 -2.87 8.45
N ASP A 98 0.57 -2.68 7.14
CA ASP A 98 1.69 -2.75 6.20
C ASP A 98 2.58 -1.50 6.37
N PRO A 99 3.88 -1.64 6.66
CA PRO A 99 4.76 -0.50 6.85
C PRO A 99 4.86 0.39 5.61
N ALA A 100 4.59 -0.14 4.41
CA ALA A 100 4.57 0.65 3.18
C ALA A 100 3.50 1.75 3.19
N LEU A 101 2.40 1.57 3.91
CA LEU A 101 1.36 2.61 4.05
C LEU A 101 1.92 3.84 4.76
N ILE A 102 2.52 3.64 5.93
CA ILE A 102 3.09 4.72 6.74
C ILE A 102 4.27 5.37 6.01
N ILE A 103 5.23 4.57 5.51
CA ILE A 103 6.41 5.07 4.80
C ILE A 103 6.01 5.85 3.54
N GLY A 104 5.07 5.31 2.76
CA GLY A 104 4.57 5.95 1.56
C GLY A 104 3.87 7.27 1.85
N CYS A 105 2.97 7.29 2.83
CA CYS A 105 2.28 8.51 3.28
C CYS A 105 3.25 9.56 3.82
N ALA A 106 4.27 9.16 4.57
CA ALA A 106 5.30 10.07 5.10
C ALA A 106 6.14 10.70 4.00
N SER A 107 6.39 9.97 2.90
CA SER A 107 7.18 10.48 1.77
C SER A 107 6.45 11.50 0.89
N TYR A 108 5.11 11.58 1.00
CA TYR A 108 4.31 12.47 0.17
C TYR A 108 3.81 13.68 0.98
N LYS A 109 4.22 14.88 0.58
CA LYS A 109 4.01 16.13 1.33
C LYS A 109 2.57 16.38 1.79
N ARG A 110 1.56 15.96 1.01
CA ARG A 110 0.14 16.16 1.35
C ARG A 110 -0.36 15.18 2.41
N THR A 111 0.24 13.99 2.51
CA THR A 111 -0.17 12.96 3.48
C THR A 111 0.77 12.86 4.68
N ALA A 112 1.97 13.46 4.59
CA ALA A 112 2.98 13.41 5.64
C ALA A 112 2.49 13.95 7.01
N PRO A 113 1.75 15.08 7.09
CA PRO A 113 1.27 15.60 8.36
C PRO A 113 0.37 14.60 9.13
N PHE A 114 -0.37 13.76 8.42
CA PHE A 114 -1.31 12.80 9.01
C PHE A 114 -0.63 11.55 9.59
N VAL A 115 0.66 11.33 9.30
CA VAL A 115 1.41 10.16 9.76
C VAL A 115 2.64 10.50 10.61
N GLN A 116 2.93 11.79 10.80
CA GLN A 116 4.09 12.26 11.58
C GLN A 116 4.10 11.73 13.02
N GLY A 117 2.94 11.53 13.65
CA GLY A 117 2.84 10.94 15.00
C GLY A 117 2.86 9.42 15.06
N LEU A 118 2.75 8.74 13.91
CA LEU A 118 2.73 7.27 13.82
C LEU A 118 4.10 6.69 13.43
N TYR A 119 5.03 7.54 13.02
CA TYR A 119 6.36 7.17 12.60
C TYR A 119 7.37 7.38 13.74
N ALA A 120 7.67 6.33 14.50
CA ALA A 120 8.92 6.25 15.24
C ALA A 120 9.95 5.54 14.34
N PRO A 121 10.92 6.25 13.73
CA PRO A 121 12.05 5.55 13.14
C PRO A 121 12.72 4.74 14.26
N ALA A 122 13.00 3.46 14.02
CA ALA A 122 13.84 2.70 14.93
C ALA A 122 15.18 3.44 15.04
N ALA A 123 15.49 3.90 16.25
CA ALA A 123 16.76 4.55 16.59
C ALA A 123 17.94 3.58 16.42
#